data_AF-A0A3S0KAU1-F1
#
_entry.id   AF-A0A3S0KAU1-F1
#
_cell.length_a   1.000
_cell.length_b   1.000
_cell.length_c   1.000
_cell.angle_alpha   90.00
_cell.angle_beta   90.00
_cell.angle_gamma   90.00
#
_symmetry.space_group_name_H-M   'P 1'
#
loop_
_entity.id
_entity.type
_entity.pdbx_description
1 polymer ?
#
loop_
_entity_poly.entity_id
_entity_poly.type
_entity_poly.pdbx_seq_one_letter_code
_entity_poly.pdbx_strand_id
1 'polypeptide(L)'
;MGRNFESLDDMKEFAKLLYEELMKISQVELAEEIKFFSYNTYTTSSEYLGELKFVLERILSEVNHPHFAQVDKIKDAIKEIRTAFK
;
A
#
# COMPACT_ATOMS: atom_id res chain seq x y z
N MET A 1 8.84 -1.69 16.44
CA MET A 1 7.90 -0.55 16.47
C MET A 1 7.11 -0.60 15.18
N GLY A 2 5.81 -0.89 15.27
CA GLY A 2 4.90 -0.87 14.13
C GLY A 2 4.73 0.57 13.65
N ARG A 3 4.67 0.78 12.35
CA ARG A 3 4.39 2.09 11.78
C ARG A 3 2.91 2.36 12.00
N ASN A 4 2.56 3.41 12.74
CA ASN A 4 1.17 3.83 12.88
C ASN A 4 0.77 4.57 11.61
N PHE A 5 -0.34 4.19 10.99
CA PHE A 5 -0.88 4.88 9.82
C PHE A 5 -1.86 5.98 10.26
N GLU A 6 -1.35 6.97 10.99
CA GLU A 6 -2.17 8.04 11.60
C GLU A 6 -2.48 9.17 10.62
N SER A 7 -1.74 9.25 9.51
CA SER A 7 -1.89 10.30 8.50
C SER A 7 -1.86 9.77 7.07
N LEU A 8 -2.33 10.61 6.14
CA LEU A 8 -2.22 10.36 4.70
C LEU A 8 -0.74 10.28 4.25
N ASP A 9 0.14 11.03 4.90
CA ASP A 9 1.56 11.03 4.58
C ASP A 9 2.22 9.71 5.00
N ASP A 10 1.84 9.12 6.14
CA ASP A 10 2.30 7.77 6.54
C ASP A 10 1.93 6.70 5.50
N MET A 11 0.72 6.81 4.93
CA MET A 11 0.26 5.92 3.86
C MET A 11 1.06 6.11 2.58
N LYS A 12 1.38 7.35 2.20
CA LYS A 12 2.21 7.65 1.03
C LYS A 12 3.66 7.18 1.20
N GLU A 13 4.24 7.36 2.38
CA GLU A 13 5.57 6.84 2.69
C GLU A 13 5.60 5.32 2.67
N PHE A 14 4.56 4.68 3.18
CA PHE A 14 4.42 3.24 3.08
C PHE A 14 4.27 2.75 1.64
N ALA A 15 3.48 3.43 0.81
CA ALA A 15 3.35 3.12 -0.62
C ALA A 15 4.71 3.20 -1.34
N LYS A 16 5.52 4.24 -1.06
CA LYS A 16 6.89 4.35 -1.62
C LYS A 16 7.79 3.18 -1.22
N LEU A 17 7.74 2.76 0.04
CA LEU A 17 8.53 1.62 0.50
C LEU A 17 8.02 0.30 -0.08
N LEU A 18 6.71 0.17 -0.23
CA LEU A 18 6.10 -1.00 -0.84
C LEU A 18 6.50 -1.15 -2.31
N TYR A 19 6.57 -0.04 -3.04
CA TYR A 19 7.13 0.00 -4.40
C TYR A 19 8.55 -0.59 -4.45
N GLU A 20 9.46 -0.12 -3.60
CA GLU A 20 10.84 -0.61 -3.57
C GLU A 20 10.92 -2.11 -3.26
N GLU A 21 10.08 -2.59 -2.33
CA GLU A 21 10.05 -4.01 -1.95
C GLU A 21 9.51 -4.89 -3.07
N LEU A 22 8.47 -4.45 -3.78
CA LEU A 22 7.92 -5.16 -4.95
C LEU A 22 8.95 -5.22 -6.10
N MET A 23 9.69 -4.13 -6.33
CA MET A 23 10.76 -4.10 -7.32
C MET A 23 11.88 -5.11 -7.00
N LYS A 24 12.26 -5.26 -5.72
CA LYS A 24 13.28 -6.23 -5.28
C LYS A 24 12.90 -7.68 -5.55
N ILE A 25 11.61 -8.00 -5.55
CA ILE A 25 11.09 -9.36 -5.82
C ILE A 25 10.55 -9.50 -7.24
N SER A 26 10.89 -8.57 -8.14
CA SER A 26 10.49 -8.56 -9.56
C SER A 26 8.97 -8.54 -9.80
N GLN A 27 8.19 -8.05 -8.84
CA GLN A 27 6.74 -7.82 -8.98
C GLN A 27 6.49 -6.45 -9.62
N VAL A 28 6.99 -6.28 -10.85
CA VAL A 28 7.06 -4.96 -11.53
C VAL A 28 5.68 -4.37 -11.80
N GLU A 29 4.70 -5.18 -12.17
CA GLU A 29 3.32 -4.73 -12.46
C GLU A 29 2.68 -4.09 -11.22
N LEU A 30 2.69 -4.81 -10.09
CA LEU A 30 2.17 -4.31 -8.81
C LEU A 30 2.97 -3.12 -8.30
N ALA A 31 4.29 -3.08 -8.56
CA ALA A 31 5.13 -1.95 -8.19
C ALA A 31 4.70 -0.68 -8.95
N GLU A 32 4.57 -0.75 -10.28
CA GLU A 32 4.15 0.40 -11.08
C GLU A 32 2.71 0.84 -10.76
N GLU A 33 1.81 -0.08 -10.37
CA GLU A 33 0.51 0.29 -9.82
C GLU A 33 0.67 1.13 -8.54
N ILE A 34 1.39 0.65 -7.51
CA ILE A 34 1.61 1.42 -6.27
C ILE A 34 2.25 2.79 -6.53
N LYS A 35 3.17 2.86 -7.49
CA LYS A 35 3.79 4.10 -7.93
C LYS A 35 2.77 5.03 -8.58
N PHE A 36 1.91 4.52 -9.46
CA PHE A 36 0.81 5.29 -10.05
C PHE A 36 -0.04 5.96 -8.96
N PHE A 37 -0.37 5.25 -7.88
CA PHE A 37 -1.11 5.83 -6.74
C PHE A 37 -0.29 6.85 -5.94
N SER A 38 1.04 6.72 -5.92
CA SER A 38 1.91 7.66 -5.21
C SER A 38 2.10 8.99 -5.94
N TYR A 39 1.96 9.01 -7.27
CA TYR A 39 2.24 10.17 -8.12
C TYR A 39 0.99 10.81 -8.76
N ASN A 40 -0.14 10.10 -8.87
CA ASN A 40 -1.35 10.73 -9.37
C ASN A 40 -2.00 11.66 -8.34
N THR A 41 -2.55 12.73 -8.86
CA THR A 41 -3.34 13.68 -8.07
C THR A 41 -4.73 13.09 -7.86
N TYR A 42 -5.05 12.73 -6.62
CA TYR A 42 -6.40 12.32 -6.22
C TYR A 42 -7.21 13.55 -5.82
N THR A 43 -8.50 13.57 -6.16
CA THR A 43 -9.40 14.68 -5.84
C THR A 43 -9.68 14.75 -4.34
N THR A 44 -9.67 13.60 -3.66
CA THR A 44 -9.85 13.50 -2.21
C THR A 44 -8.96 12.45 -1.57
N SER A 45 -8.70 12.58 -0.27
CA SER A 45 -8.00 11.56 0.51
C SER A 45 -8.75 10.24 0.56
N SER A 46 -10.09 10.28 0.53
CA SER A 46 -10.96 9.09 0.46
C SER A 46 -10.77 8.30 -0.83
N GLU A 47 -10.70 8.97 -1.98
CA GLU A 47 -10.42 8.32 -3.26
C GLU A 47 -9.04 7.65 -3.24
N TYR A 48 -8.00 8.37 -2.79
CA TYR A 48 -6.67 7.81 -2.65
C TYR A 48 -6.65 6.54 -1.78
N LEU A 49 -7.24 6.60 -0.58
CA LEU A 49 -7.22 5.48 0.36
C LEU A 49 -8.04 4.28 -0.14
N GLY A 50 -9.15 4.53 -0.84
CA GLY A 50 -9.97 3.48 -1.44
C GLY A 50 -9.21 2.70 -2.51
N GLU A 51 -8.56 3.43 -3.42
CA GLU A 51 -7.76 2.84 -4.49
C GLU A 51 -6.50 2.13 -3.95
N LEU A 52 -5.79 2.77 -3.01
CA LEU A 52 -4.63 2.17 -2.37
C LEU A 52 -4.99 0.84 -1.70
N LYS A 53 -6.12 0.79 -0.99
CA LYS A 53 -6.61 -0.44 -0.36
C LYS A 53 -6.80 -1.57 -1.38
N PHE A 54 -7.34 -1.28 -2.56
CA PHE A 54 -7.58 -2.31 -3.58
C PHE A 54 -6.27 -2.95 -4.04
N VAL A 55 -5.23 -2.14 -4.29
CA VAL A 55 -3.91 -2.64 -4.67
C VAL A 55 -3.25 -3.42 -3.53
N LEU A 56 -3.39 -2.95 -2.30
CA LEU A 56 -2.90 -3.66 -1.11
C LEU A 56 -3.54 -5.05 -0.96
N GLU A 57 -4.84 -5.16 -1.20
CA GLU A 57 -5.56 -6.44 -1.17
C GLU A 57 -5.10 -7.37 -2.31
N ARG A 58 -4.85 -6.83 -3.52
CA ARG A 58 -4.27 -7.59 -4.63
C ARG A 58 -2.85 -8.08 -4.33
N ILE A 59 -1.99 -7.24 -3.78
CA ILE A 59 -0.63 -7.63 -3.38
C ILE A 59 -0.67 -8.80 -2.40
N LEU A 60 -1.56 -8.79 -1.41
CA LEU A 60 -1.72 -9.93 -0.49
C LEU A 60 -2.18 -11.22 -1.18
N SER A 61 -2.95 -11.11 -2.26
CA SER A 61 -3.46 -12.26 -3.02
C SER A 61 -2.45 -12.80 -4.03
N GLU A 62 -1.67 -11.93 -4.65
CA GLU A 62 -0.81 -12.25 -5.79
C GLU A 62 0.65 -12.48 -5.37
N VAL A 63 1.14 -11.76 -4.37
CA VAL A 63 2.53 -11.87 -3.89
C VAL A 63 2.65 -12.99 -2.88
N ASN A 64 3.02 -14.17 -3.37
CA ASN A 64 3.45 -15.30 -2.54
C ASN A 64 4.97 -15.47 -2.63
N HIS A 65 5.72 -14.53 -2.03
CA HIS A 65 7.18 -14.56 -2.04
C HIS A 65 7.72 -14.71 -0.61
N PRO A 66 8.57 -15.72 -0.32
CA PRO A 66 9.02 -16.05 1.04
C PRO A 66 9.84 -14.94 1.73
N HIS A 67 10.39 -14.01 0.95
CA HIS A 67 11.13 -12.85 1.45
C HIS A 67 10.35 -11.54 1.46
N PHE A 68 9.05 -11.57 1.11
CA PHE A 68 8.22 -10.38 1.15
C PHE A 68 7.77 -10.07 2.59
N ALA A 69 8.54 -9.25 3.28
CA ALA A 69 8.36 -8.96 4.70
C ALA A 69 7.24 -7.95 5.02
N GLN A 70 6.53 -7.44 4.00
CA GLN A 70 5.53 -6.37 4.19
C GLN A 70 4.11 -6.88 4.46
N VAL A 71 3.86 -8.19 4.43
CA VAL A 71 2.51 -8.80 4.57
C VAL A 71 1.74 -8.25 5.77
N ASP A 72 2.35 -8.22 6.96
CA ASP A 72 1.67 -7.75 8.17
C ASP A 72 1.38 -6.24 8.12
N LYS A 73 2.32 -5.44 7.59
CA LYS A 73 2.11 -3.99 7.42
C LYS A 73 1.01 -3.68 6.41
N ILE A 74 0.87 -4.49 5.36
CA ILE A 74 -0.22 -4.35 4.39
C ILE A 74 -1.57 -4.62 5.06
N LYS A 75 -1.66 -5.67 5.88
CA LYS A 75 -2.87 -5.98 6.65
C LYS A 75 -3.23 -4.85 7.61
N ASP A 76 -2.24 -4.29 8.31
CA ASP A 76 -2.42 -3.15 9.20
C ASP A 76 -2.91 -1.91 8.43
N ALA A 77 -2.29 -1.59 7.29
CA ALA A 77 -2.72 -0.48 6.43
C ALA A 77 -4.18 -0.64 5.97
N ILE A 78 -4.57 -1.83 5.50
CA ILE A 78 -5.96 -2.11 5.09
C ILE A 78 -6.94 -1.92 6.26
N LYS A 79 -6.56 -2.35 7.46
CA LYS A 79 -7.38 -2.20 8.67
C LYS A 79 -7.57 -0.73 9.05
N GLU A 80 -6.51 0.06 9.01
CA GLU A 80 -6.57 1.50 9.30
C GLU A 80 -7.42 2.23 8.26
N ILE A 81 -7.24 1.93 6.96
CA ILE A 81 -8.09 2.48 5.90
C ILE A 81 -9.57 2.19 6.17
N ARG A 82 -9.92 0.95 6.54
CA ARG A 82 -11.31 0.58 6.85
C ARG A 82 -11.87 1.31 8.08
N THR A 83 -11.01 1.69 9.02
CA THR A 83 -11.41 2.44 10.22
C THR A 83 -11.61 3.91 9.92
N ALA A 84 -10.83 4.49 9.00
CA ALA A 84 -10.97 5.88 8.55
C ALA A 84 -12.29 6.16 7.79
N PHE A 85 -12.98 5.12 7.29
CA PHE A 85 -14.26 5.22 6.58
C PHE A 85 -15.50 4.90 7.45
N LYS A 86 -15.34 4.69 8.76
CA LYS A 86 -16.44 4.51 9.71
C LYS A 86 -16.84 5.84 10.36
#